data_AF-A0A6I5I347-F1
#
_entry.id   AF-A0A6I5I347-F1
#
_cell.length_a   1.000
_cell.length_b   1.000
_cell.length_c   1.000
_cell.angle_alpha   90.00
_cell.angle_beta   90.00
_cell.angle_gamma   90.00
#
_symmetry.space_group_name_H-M   'P 1'
#
loop_
_entity.id
_entity.type
_entity.pdbx_description
1 polymer ?
#
loop_
_entity_poly.entity_id
_entity_poly.type
_entity_poly.pdbx_seq_one_letter_code
_entity_poly.pdbx_strand_id
1 'polypeptide(L)'
;MKRYLGKALPAVLAAPVLVVMGPGSAQAATYALDGKDPISAGCSGDVTTMKRASIGTSSWTLGAIELRYSVKCHTAWARITLSEDVWGKAQIVRNTDGKAYNCTNLSYNASLGSYTCYTAMVYDKDPLSSYAEGWSQYDNVSLHSKTPSY
;
A
#
# COMPACT_ATOMS: atom_id res chain seq x y z
N MET A 1 53.73 -50.21 -47.80
CA MET A 1 54.16 -49.98 -46.40
C MET A 1 53.08 -49.18 -45.69
N LYS A 2 52.49 -49.74 -44.63
CA LYS A 2 51.47 -49.13 -43.73
C LYS A 2 51.93 -47.77 -43.22
N ARG A 3 51.04 -46.75 -43.11
CA ARG A 3 50.88 -45.82 -41.96
C ARG A 3 49.53 -45.07 -41.95
N TYR A 4 48.71 -45.48 -40.97
CA TYR A 4 47.81 -44.75 -40.05
C TYR A 4 46.61 -43.88 -40.49
N LEU A 5 45.45 -44.36 -40.02
CA LEU A 5 44.17 -43.68 -39.77
C LEU A 5 44.32 -42.42 -38.90
N GLY A 6 43.62 -41.35 -39.27
CA GLY A 6 43.19 -40.29 -38.35
C GLY A 6 41.71 -40.02 -38.57
N LYS A 7 40.84 -40.52 -37.67
CA LYS A 7 39.42 -40.18 -37.65
C LYS A 7 39.26 -38.82 -36.96
N ALA A 8 38.84 -37.80 -37.71
CA ALA A 8 38.45 -36.52 -37.16
C ALA A 8 37.00 -36.62 -36.64
N LEU A 9 36.79 -36.40 -35.34
CA LEU A 9 35.46 -36.22 -34.76
C LEU A 9 34.99 -34.78 -35.02
N PRO A 10 33.74 -34.56 -35.47
CA PRO A 10 33.18 -33.21 -35.54
C PRO A 10 32.81 -32.75 -34.12
N ALA A 11 33.41 -31.64 -33.69
CA ALA A 11 33.01 -30.94 -32.48
C ALA A 11 31.70 -30.18 -32.76
N VAL A 12 30.59 -30.65 -32.20
CA VAL A 12 29.30 -29.96 -32.25
C VAL A 12 29.33 -28.82 -31.22
N LEU A 13 29.47 -27.59 -31.70
CA LEU A 13 29.34 -26.37 -30.89
C LEU A 13 27.85 -26.14 -30.58
N ALA A 14 27.43 -26.48 -29.36
CA ALA A 14 26.11 -26.08 -28.85
C ALA A 14 26.17 -24.60 -28.43
N ALA A 15 25.46 -23.73 -29.16
CA ALA A 15 25.30 -22.33 -28.81
C ALA A 15 24.29 -22.17 -27.64
N PRO A 16 24.59 -21.39 -26.59
CA PRO A 16 23.61 -21.10 -25.55
C PRO A 16 22.56 -20.11 -26.09
N VAL A 17 21.29 -20.54 -26.11
CA VAL A 17 20.15 -19.67 -26.39
C VAL A 17 19.89 -18.83 -25.13
N LEU A 18 20.35 -17.58 -25.16
CA LEU A 18 20.01 -16.56 -24.16
C LEU A 18 18.55 -16.15 -24.37
N VAL A 19 17.65 -16.65 -23.53
CA VAL A 19 16.28 -16.15 -23.44
C VAL A 19 16.33 -14.79 -22.74
N VAL A 20 16.30 -13.71 -23.53
CA VAL A 20 16.15 -12.35 -23.02
C VAL A 20 14.73 -12.19 -22.49
N MET A 21 14.55 -12.37 -21.19
CA MET A 21 13.35 -11.93 -20.49
C MET A 21 13.37 -10.40 -20.46
N GLY A 22 12.69 -9.77 -21.41
CA GLY A 22 12.49 -8.31 -21.40
C GLY A 22 11.76 -7.88 -20.12
N PRO A 23 12.00 -6.65 -19.61
CA PRO A 23 11.27 -6.14 -18.47
C PRO A 23 9.78 -6.09 -18.82
N GLY A 24 8.98 -6.92 -18.16
CA GLY A 24 7.52 -6.84 -18.26
C GLY A 24 7.07 -5.50 -17.70
N SER A 25 6.45 -4.67 -18.53
CA SER A 25 5.77 -3.46 -18.09
C SER A 25 4.71 -3.85 -17.06
N ALA A 26 4.96 -3.61 -15.78
CA ALA A 26 3.95 -3.81 -14.74
C ALA A 26 2.86 -2.76 -14.94
N GLN A 27 1.78 -3.10 -15.67
CA GLN A 27 0.59 -2.26 -15.67
C GLN A 27 -0.06 -2.34 -14.29
N ALA A 28 -0.18 -1.18 -13.62
CA ALA A 28 -0.93 -1.08 -12.38
C ALA A 28 -2.38 -1.52 -12.62
N ALA A 29 -2.88 -2.43 -11.79
CA ALA A 29 -4.26 -2.89 -11.91
C ALA A 29 -5.21 -1.71 -11.67
N THR A 30 -6.21 -1.55 -12.52
CA THR A 30 -7.19 -0.46 -12.40
C THR A 30 -8.54 -1.03 -12.02
N TYR A 31 -9.00 -0.74 -10.80
CA TYR A 31 -10.31 -1.12 -10.30
C TYR A 31 -11.22 0.10 -10.25
N ALA A 32 -12.52 -0.10 -10.51
CA ALA A 32 -13.47 1.00 -10.71
C ALA A 32 -13.65 1.94 -9.50
N LEU A 33 -13.33 1.47 -8.28
CA LEU A 33 -13.44 2.23 -7.04
C LEU A 33 -12.10 2.78 -6.55
N ASP A 34 -10.98 2.44 -7.20
CA ASP A 34 -9.68 3.02 -6.89
C ASP A 34 -9.74 4.55 -7.04
N GLY A 35 -9.20 5.28 -6.07
CA GLY A 35 -9.10 6.74 -6.10
C GLY A 35 -10.40 7.47 -5.79
N LYS A 36 -11.49 6.76 -5.50
CA LYS A 36 -12.75 7.37 -5.08
C LYS A 36 -12.79 7.60 -3.57
N ASP A 37 -13.48 8.66 -3.17
CA ASP A 37 -13.79 8.94 -1.78
C ASP A 37 -14.79 7.89 -1.24
N PRO A 38 -14.51 7.25 -0.07
CA PRO A 38 -15.32 6.13 0.43
C PRO A 38 -16.75 6.51 0.82
N ILE A 39 -17.00 7.77 1.20
CA ILE A 39 -18.30 8.23 1.67
C ILE A 39 -19.20 8.51 0.46
N SER A 40 -18.73 9.34 -0.46
CA SER A 40 -19.44 9.69 -1.70
C SER A 40 -19.66 8.48 -2.62
N ALA A 41 -18.77 7.48 -2.59
CA ALA A 41 -18.96 6.22 -3.31
C ALA A 41 -19.93 5.24 -2.62
N GLY A 42 -20.42 5.56 -1.41
CA GLY A 42 -21.36 4.69 -0.68
C GLY A 42 -20.74 3.41 -0.11
N CYS A 43 -19.43 3.43 0.15
CA CYS A 43 -18.64 2.34 0.70
C CYS A 43 -18.40 2.46 2.22
N SER A 44 -18.72 3.60 2.82
CA SER A 44 -18.52 3.82 4.26
C SER A 44 -19.60 3.20 5.17
N GLY A 45 -20.68 2.63 4.61
CA GLY A 45 -21.84 2.17 5.38
C GLY A 45 -21.62 0.91 6.22
N ASP A 46 -20.69 0.04 5.81
CA ASP A 46 -20.38 -1.25 6.45
C ASP A 46 -18.89 -1.36 6.85
N VAL A 47 -18.26 -0.21 7.09
CA VAL A 47 -16.82 -0.14 7.30
C VAL A 47 -16.38 -0.75 8.62
N THR A 48 -15.31 -1.55 8.59
CA THR A 48 -14.63 -2.10 9.77
C THR A 48 -13.18 -1.61 9.84
N THR A 49 -12.66 -1.36 11.04
CA THR A 49 -11.21 -1.15 11.25
C THR A 49 -10.52 -2.51 11.30
N MET A 50 -9.77 -2.86 10.26
CA MET A 50 -9.07 -4.14 10.18
C MET A 50 -7.74 -4.13 10.93
N LYS A 51 -7.02 -3.00 10.87
CA LYS A 51 -5.73 -2.79 11.53
C LYS A 51 -5.64 -1.37 12.09
N ARG A 52 -4.83 -1.21 13.13
CA ARG A 52 -4.59 0.08 13.79
C ARG A 52 -3.15 0.15 14.29
N ALA A 53 -2.55 1.33 14.21
CA ALA A 53 -1.28 1.64 14.85
C ALA A 53 -1.38 3.01 15.54
N SER A 54 -0.80 3.15 16.73
CA SER A 54 -0.75 4.42 17.46
C SER A 54 0.31 5.33 16.88
N ILE A 55 -0.02 6.61 16.69
CA ILE A 55 0.92 7.67 16.32
C ILE A 55 1.35 8.37 17.59
N GLY A 56 2.63 8.31 17.91
CA GLY A 56 3.18 8.81 19.17
C GLY A 56 4.57 8.25 19.43
N THR A 57 5.03 8.42 20.66
CA THR A 57 6.28 7.84 21.15
C THR A 57 5.99 6.67 22.09
N SER A 58 7.01 6.10 22.71
CA SER A 58 6.83 5.11 23.77
C SER A 58 6.20 5.68 25.05
N SER A 59 6.27 6.99 25.27
CA SER A 59 5.79 7.64 26.50
C SER A 59 4.44 8.34 26.35
N TRP A 60 4.02 8.67 25.12
CA TRP A 60 2.75 9.37 24.87
C TRP A 60 2.19 9.07 23.48
N THR A 61 0.88 9.26 23.31
CA THR A 61 0.16 9.00 22.05
C THR A 61 -0.52 10.29 21.58
N LEU A 62 -0.23 10.69 20.33
CA LEU A 62 -0.91 11.80 19.65
C LEU A 62 -2.21 11.38 18.99
N GLY A 63 -2.29 10.12 18.57
CA GLY A 63 -3.35 9.68 17.71
C GLY A 63 -3.18 8.26 17.21
N ALA A 64 -3.82 7.95 16.09
CA ALA A 64 -3.75 6.65 15.45
C ALA A 64 -3.92 6.74 13.94
N ILE A 65 -3.37 5.75 13.26
CA ILE A 65 -3.68 5.42 11.87
C ILE A 65 -4.45 4.10 11.84
N GLU A 66 -5.53 4.07 11.09
CA GLU A 66 -6.39 2.90 10.91
C GLU A 66 -6.44 2.49 9.45
N LEU A 67 -6.37 1.18 9.21
CA LEU A 67 -6.75 0.56 7.95
C LEU A 67 -8.23 0.19 8.02
N ARG A 68 -9.04 0.86 7.22
CA ARG A 68 -10.49 0.68 7.16
C ARG A 68 -10.87 -0.12 5.91
N TYR A 69 -11.84 -1.00 6.03
CA TYR A 69 -12.28 -1.89 4.94
C TYR A 69 -13.80 -1.93 4.83
N SER A 70 -14.33 -1.91 3.60
CA SER A 70 -15.74 -2.17 3.29
C SER A 70 -15.88 -3.53 2.62
N VAL A 71 -16.70 -4.40 3.21
CA VAL A 71 -16.99 -5.72 2.63
C VAL A 71 -17.84 -5.58 1.37
N LYS A 72 -18.79 -4.65 1.36
CA LYS A 72 -19.67 -4.32 0.22
C LYS A 72 -18.88 -3.87 -1.01
N CYS A 73 -17.91 -2.98 -0.82
CA CYS A 73 -17.14 -2.42 -1.93
C CYS A 73 -15.84 -3.18 -2.21
N HIS A 74 -15.41 -4.04 -1.30
CA HIS A 74 -14.11 -4.71 -1.34
C HIS A 74 -12.94 -3.73 -1.47
N THR A 75 -13.02 -2.62 -0.74
CA THR A 75 -12.05 -1.54 -0.79
C THR A 75 -11.53 -1.22 0.60
N ALA A 76 -10.28 -0.77 0.64
CA ALA A 76 -9.63 -0.27 1.83
C ALA A 76 -9.21 1.20 1.68
N TRP A 77 -9.12 1.89 2.81
CA TRP A 77 -8.59 3.25 2.91
C TRP A 77 -8.00 3.50 4.29
N ALA A 78 -7.12 4.49 4.38
CA ALA A 78 -6.55 4.91 5.65
C ALA A 78 -7.40 6.00 6.29
N ARG A 79 -7.55 5.96 7.62
CA ARG A 79 -8.08 7.07 8.44
C ARG A 79 -7.08 7.43 9.52
N ILE A 80 -6.67 8.69 9.57
CA ILE A 80 -5.85 9.23 10.65
C ILE A 80 -6.74 9.98 11.65
N THR A 81 -6.46 9.85 12.93
CA THR A 81 -7.09 10.65 14.00
C THR A 81 -5.99 11.18 14.91
N LEU A 82 -5.92 12.50 15.10
CA LEU A 82 -5.00 13.18 16.00
C LEU A 82 -5.80 13.96 17.06
N SER A 83 -5.32 13.98 18.30
CA SER A 83 -5.96 14.73 19.39
C SER A 83 -5.76 16.24 19.27
N GLU A 84 -4.72 16.67 18.54
CA GLU A 84 -4.29 18.07 18.43
C GLU A 84 -4.41 18.57 16.99
N ASP A 85 -4.57 19.88 16.83
CA ASP A 85 -4.58 20.57 15.54
C ASP A 85 -3.15 20.75 15.02
N VAL A 86 -2.60 19.68 14.47
CA VAL A 86 -1.24 19.67 13.93
C VAL A 86 -1.19 19.09 12.54
N TRP A 87 -0.06 19.31 11.87
CA TRP A 87 0.19 18.70 10.59
C TRP A 87 0.10 17.17 10.69
N GLY A 88 -0.66 16.58 9.79
CA GLY A 88 -0.85 15.14 9.70
C GLY A 88 -0.99 14.70 8.25
N LYS A 89 -0.57 13.47 7.96
CA LYS A 89 -0.76 12.81 6.67
C LYS A 89 -1.18 11.37 6.91
N ALA A 90 -2.24 10.91 6.24
CA ALA A 90 -2.52 9.49 6.08
C ALA A 90 -2.17 9.03 4.66
N GLN A 91 -1.77 7.78 4.50
CA GLN A 91 -1.58 7.15 3.21
C GLN A 91 -2.08 5.70 3.25
N ILE A 92 -2.80 5.30 2.22
CA ILE A 92 -3.12 3.89 1.93
C ILE A 92 -2.19 3.44 0.81
N VAL A 93 -1.67 2.20 0.90
CA VAL A 93 -0.83 1.60 -0.13
C VAL A 93 -1.29 0.17 -0.39
N ARG A 94 -1.53 -0.17 -1.65
CA ARG A 94 -1.79 -1.54 -2.08
C ARG A 94 -0.48 -2.28 -2.38
N ASN A 95 -0.31 -3.47 -1.81
CA ASN A 95 0.96 -4.19 -1.84
C ASN A 95 1.35 -4.67 -3.25
N THR A 96 0.38 -5.01 -4.09
CA THR A 96 0.62 -5.70 -5.36
C THR A 96 1.17 -4.79 -6.46
N ASP A 97 0.74 -3.53 -6.50
CA ASP A 97 1.10 -2.57 -7.56
C ASP A 97 1.60 -1.22 -7.02
N GLY A 98 1.69 -1.07 -5.70
CA GLY A 98 2.12 0.18 -5.06
C GLY A 98 1.13 1.33 -5.21
N LYS A 99 -0.09 1.08 -5.68
CA LYS A 99 -1.11 2.12 -5.81
C LYS A 99 -1.37 2.76 -4.45
N ALA A 100 -1.27 4.07 -4.39
CA ALA A 100 -1.36 4.80 -3.14
C ALA A 100 -2.18 6.09 -3.27
N TYR A 101 -2.89 6.42 -2.19
CA TYR A 101 -3.61 7.67 -2.03
C TYR A 101 -3.32 8.25 -0.66
N ASN A 102 -3.38 9.57 -0.53
CA ASN A 102 -3.08 10.26 0.71
C ASN A 102 -4.14 11.32 1.05
N CYS A 103 -4.17 11.71 2.32
CA CYS A 103 -4.88 12.90 2.78
C CYS A 103 -3.99 13.68 3.74
N THR A 104 -4.05 15.01 3.67
CA THR A 104 -3.26 15.93 4.50
C THR A 104 -4.09 17.06 5.10
N ASN A 105 -5.34 17.23 4.66
CA ASN A 105 -6.24 18.26 5.16
C ASN A 105 -7.09 17.68 6.29
N LEU A 106 -6.58 17.76 7.52
CA LEU A 106 -7.28 17.30 8.70
C LEU A 106 -8.37 18.31 9.07
N SER A 107 -9.55 17.80 9.44
CA SER A 107 -10.63 18.61 9.98
C SER A 107 -11.12 18.02 11.30
N TYR A 108 -11.56 18.89 12.21
CA TYR A 108 -12.11 18.43 13.47
C TYR A 108 -13.44 17.70 13.25
N ASN A 109 -13.54 16.48 13.76
CA ASN A 109 -14.76 15.69 13.74
C ASN A 109 -15.30 15.54 15.17
N ALA A 110 -16.39 16.23 15.46
CA ALA A 110 -17.00 16.25 16.79
C ALA A 110 -17.44 14.87 17.28
N SER A 111 -17.88 13.98 16.38
CA SER A 111 -18.30 12.61 16.74
C SER A 111 -17.11 11.72 17.13
N LEU A 112 -15.91 12.04 16.65
CA LEU A 112 -14.68 11.34 17.02
C LEU A 112 -13.91 12.06 18.14
N GLY A 113 -14.19 13.35 18.39
CA GLY A 113 -13.41 14.17 19.31
C GLY A 113 -11.95 14.31 18.87
N SER A 114 -11.69 14.39 17.57
CA SER A 114 -10.33 14.38 17.01
C SER A 114 -10.27 15.08 15.66
N TYR A 115 -9.07 15.56 15.30
CA TYR A 115 -8.72 15.99 13.96
C TYR A 115 -8.51 14.77 13.07
N THR A 116 -9.17 14.71 11.92
CA THR A 116 -9.16 13.51 11.07
C THR A 116 -9.19 13.85 9.60
N CYS A 117 -8.60 12.96 8.81
CA CYS A 117 -8.90 12.84 7.40
C CYS A 117 -8.86 11.34 7.02
N TYR A 118 -9.41 11.04 5.85
CA TYR A 118 -9.33 9.70 5.28
C TYR A 118 -8.89 9.79 3.82
N THR A 119 -8.19 8.76 3.36
CA THR A 119 -7.69 8.71 1.99
C THR A 119 -8.81 8.31 1.02
N ALA A 120 -8.57 8.51 -0.27
CA ALA A 120 -9.30 7.76 -1.28
C ALA A 120 -9.03 6.25 -1.14
N MET A 121 -9.89 5.44 -1.76
CA MET A 121 -9.88 3.98 -1.64
C MET A 121 -8.93 3.28 -2.60
N VAL A 122 -8.47 2.09 -2.21
CA VAL A 122 -7.91 1.06 -3.10
C VAL A 122 -8.76 -0.20 -3.03
N TYR A 123 -8.88 -0.94 -4.13
CA TYR A 123 -9.47 -2.29 -4.13
C TYR A 123 -8.56 -3.27 -3.38
N ASP A 124 -9.16 -4.07 -2.49
CA ASP A 124 -8.46 -4.84 -1.46
C ASP A 124 -9.13 -6.19 -1.17
N LYS A 125 -9.36 -6.96 -2.22
CA LYS A 125 -9.88 -8.34 -2.12
C LYS A 125 -8.79 -9.31 -2.51
N ASP A 126 -8.72 -10.44 -1.80
CA ASP A 126 -7.82 -11.55 -2.11
C ASP A 126 -7.72 -11.81 -3.63
N PRO A 127 -6.50 -11.89 -4.19
CA PRO A 127 -5.19 -11.92 -3.50
C PRO A 127 -4.57 -10.55 -3.19
N LEU A 128 -5.31 -9.45 -3.38
CA LEU A 128 -4.81 -8.10 -3.09
C LEU A 128 -4.89 -7.83 -1.59
N SER A 129 -3.89 -7.09 -1.10
CA SER A 129 -3.79 -6.62 0.28
C SER A 129 -3.27 -5.20 0.32
N SER A 130 -3.53 -4.49 1.42
CA SER A 130 -3.14 -3.10 1.59
C SER A 130 -2.74 -2.78 3.03
N TYR A 131 -2.02 -1.67 3.22
CA TYR A 131 -1.68 -1.16 4.55
C TYR A 131 -1.84 0.37 4.61
N ALA A 132 -2.09 0.86 5.82
CA ALA A 132 -2.16 2.28 6.13
C ALA A 132 -0.88 2.78 6.83
N GLU A 133 -0.44 3.99 6.47
CA GLU A 133 0.64 4.75 7.09
C GLU A 133 0.14 6.13 7.55
N GLY A 134 0.69 6.61 8.66
CA GLY A 134 0.38 7.89 9.24
C GLY A 134 1.64 8.65 9.64
N TRP A 135 1.71 9.93 9.31
CA TRP A 135 2.75 10.86 9.76
C TRP A 135 2.13 12.04 10.48
N SER A 136 2.86 12.59 11.44
CA SER A 136 2.53 13.88 12.06
C SER A 136 3.78 14.57 12.58
N GLN A 137 3.70 15.88 12.78
CA GLN A 137 4.73 16.66 13.47
C GLN A 137 4.09 17.34 14.67
N TYR A 138 4.60 17.03 15.87
CA TYR A 138 4.12 17.59 17.12
C TYR A 138 5.33 17.92 18.00
N ASP A 139 5.38 19.15 18.51
CA ASP A 139 6.45 19.64 19.39
C ASP A 139 7.88 19.33 18.88
N ASN A 140 8.13 19.64 17.60
CA ASN A 140 9.39 19.35 16.90
C ASN A 140 9.77 17.86 16.77
N VAL A 141 8.85 16.95 17.07
CA VAL A 141 9.02 15.51 16.88
C VAL A 141 8.27 15.06 15.63
N SER A 142 9.00 14.41 14.73
CA SER A 142 8.41 13.71 13.57
C SER A 142 7.95 12.32 14.01
N LEU A 143 6.66 12.07 13.88
CA LEU A 143 6.02 10.80 14.21
C LEU A 143 5.66 10.06 12.93
N HIS A 144 5.85 8.74 12.94
CA HIS A 144 5.45 7.87 11.85
C HIS A 144 4.94 6.55 12.40
N SER A 145 3.89 6.01 11.79
CA SER A 145 3.34 4.70 12.14
C SER A 145 2.77 4.00 10.94
N LYS A 146 2.91 2.68 10.91
CA LYS A 146 2.44 1.81 9.85
C LYS A 146 1.64 0.66 10.44
N THR A 147 0.49 0.39 9.85
CA THR A 147 -0.32 -0.80 10.16
C THR A 147 0.26 -2.04 9.46
N PRO A 148 0.05 -3.26 10.00
CA PRO A 148 0.20 -4.48 9.22
C PRO A 148 -0.72 -4.46 7.99
N SER A 149 -0.40 -5.24 6.96
CA SER A 149 -1.32 -5.45 5.85
C SER A 149 -2.55 -6.25 6.27
N TYR A 150 -3.65 -6.06 5.54
CA TYR A 150 -4.85 -6.89 5.57
C TYR A 150 -5.11 -7.43 4.17
#